data_AF-A0ABD7TW24-F1
#
_entry.id   AF-A0ABD7TW24-F1
#
_cell.length_a   1.000
_cell.length_b   1.000
_cell.length_c   1.000
_cell.angle_alpha   90.00
_cell.angle_beta   90.00
_cell.angle_gamma   90.00
#
_symmetry.space_group_name_H-M   'P 1'
#
loop_
_entity.id
_entity.type
_entity.pdbx_description
1 polymer ?
#
loop_
_entity_poly.entity_id
_entity_poly.type
_entity_poly.pdbx_seq_one_letter_code
_entity_poly.pdbx_strand_id
1 'polypeptide(L)'
;METKSNKLLSCISYWSIFFAPFVLPILIWIFSDRPTSHHAKIALLNHLGSVIFYFLGITGFYFSQVILEKPYNHQIMFSNILLGCTFICLFIAISLAIYNLVKGFQLLLQR
;
A
#
# COMPACT_ATOMS: atom_id res chain seq x y z
N MET A 1 26.37 14.04 1.41
CA MET A 1 25.20 14.88 1.73
C MET A 1 24.12 14.63 0.69
N GLU A 2 22.87 14.49 1.10
CA GLU A 2 21.75 14.28 0.18
C GLU A 2 21.44 15.58 -0.58
N THR A 3 21.35 15.52 -1.91
CA THR A 3 21.05 16.69 -2.74
C THR A 3 19.54 17.00 -2.74
N LYS A 4 19.16 18.21 -3.16
CA LYS A 4 17.73 18.54 -3.37
C LYS A 4 17.06 17.60 -4.38
N SER A 5 17.80 17.18 -5.42
CA SER A 5 17.32 16.22 -6.42
C SER A 5 17.07 14.85 -5.78
N ASN A 6 18.00 14.36 -4.97
CA ASN A 6 17.86 13.10 -4.24
C ASN A 6 16.63 13.10 -3.32
N LYS A 7 16.39 14.19 -2.60
CA LYS A 7 15.19 14.37 -1.76
C LYS A 7 13.91 14.34 -2.58
N LEU A 8 13.90 14.99 -3.74
CA LEU A 8 12.75 14.99 -4.65
C LEU A 8 12.46 13.60 -5.21
N LEU A 9 13.48 12.85 -5.63
CA LEU A 9 13.33 11.45 -6.07
C LEU A 9 12.85 10.54 -4.92
N SER A 10 13.35 10.74 -3.70
CA SER A 10 12.87 10.02 -2.52
C SER A 10 11.39 10.31 -2.27
N CYS A 11 10.98 11.58 -2.26
CA CYS A 11 9.59 12.01 -2.06
C CYS A 11 8.65 11.45 -3.14
N ILE A 12 8.99 11.60 -4.42
CA ILE A 12 8.15 11.15 -5.52
C ILE A 12 8.03 9.63 -5.55
N SER A 13 9.03 8.89 -5.05
CA SER A 13 8.93 7.44 -4.88
C SER A 13 7.75 7.08 -3.99
N TYR A 14 7.55 7.76 -2.85
CA TYR A 14 6.40 7.53 -1.97
C TYR A 14 5.07 7.99 -2.61
N TRP A 15 5.04 9.11 -3.32
CA TRP A 15 3.81 9.60 -3.97
C TRP A 15 3.42 8.85 -5.24
N SER A 16 4.33 8.03 -5.77
CA SER A 16 4.04 7.25 -6.97
C SER A 16 2.90 6.24 -6.81
N ILE A 17 2.41 6.01 -5.58
CA ILE A 17 1.20 5.20 -5.33
C ILE A 17 0.00 5.64 -6.19
N PHE A 18 -0.09 6.93 -6.56
CA PHE A 18 -1.22 7.46 -7.35
C PHE A 18 -1.09 7.32 -8.87
N PHE A 19 0.10 7.06 -9.41
CA PHE A 19 0.31 7.13 -10.86
C PHE A 19 1.27 6.08 -11.44
N ALA A 20 2.23 5.58 -10.66
CA ALA A 20 3.19 4.57 -11.09
C ALA A 20 3.72 3.76 -9.89
N PRO A 21 2.83 3.10 -9.12
CA PRO A 21 3.14 2.54 -7.79
C PRO A 21 4.32 1.58 -7.77
N PHE A 22 4.56 0.86 -8.86
CA PHE A 22 5.66 -0.11 -8.95
C PHE A 22 6.79 0.38 -9.84
N VAL A 23 6.45 0.89 -11.02
CA VAL A 23 7.43 1.26 -12.04
C VAL A 23 8.40 2.33 -11.53
N LEU A 24 7.87 3.43 -10.96
CA LEU A 24 8.74 4.54 -10.55
C LEU A 24 9.65 4.15 -9.37
N PRO A 25 9.15 3.57 -8.26
CA PRO A 25 10.01 3.16 -7.16
C PRO A 25 11.03 2.10 -7.54
N ILE A 26 10.70 1.17 -8.46
CA ILE A 26 11.67 0.18 -8.94
C ILE A 26 12.81 0.85 -9.69
N LEU A 27 12.50 1.76 -10.63
CA LEU A 27 13.52 2.47 -11.39
C LEU A 27 14.42 3.28 -10.45
N ILE A 28 13.85 4.03 -9.50
CA ILE A 28 14.62 4.84 -8.56
C ILE A 28 15.44 3.94 -7.61
N TRP A 29 14.90 2.81 -7.18
CA TRP A 29 15.62 1.85 -6.33
C TRP A 29 16.86 1.26 -7.02
N ILE A 30 16.74 0.92 -8.31
CA ILE A 30 17.84 0.31 -9.09
C ILE A 30 18.88 1.34 -9.50
N PHE A 31 18.46 2.53 -9.94
CA PHE A 31 19.35 3.50 -10.60
C PHE A 31 19.85 4.63 -9.69
N SER A 32 19.47 4.68 -8.42
CA SER A 32 19.92 5.73 -7.49
C SER A 32 20.85 5.21 -6.40
N ASP A 33 21.73 6.06 -5.90
CA ASP A 33 22.54 5.76 -4.71
C ASP A 33 21.74 5.93 -3.41
N ARG A 34 22.32 5.45 -2.31
CA ARG A 34 21.78 5.73 -0.97
C ARG A 34 21.92 7.22 -0.63
N PRO A 35 20.95 7.83 0.08
CA PRO A 35 19.78 7.22 0.71
C PRO A 35 18.55 7.08 -0.21
N THR A 36 18.54 7.66 -1.41
CA THR A 36 17.38 7.69 -2.30
C THR A 36 16.89 6.29 -2.69
N SER A 37 17.79 5.37 -3.02
CA SER A 37 17.40 3.98 -3.30
C SER A 37 16.77 3.26 -2.11
N HIS A 38 17.16 3.63 -0.87
CA HIS A 38 16.52 3.07 0.31
C HIS A 38 15.07 3.54 0.44
N HIS A 39 14.81 4.83 0.24
CA HIS A 39 13.45 5.38 0.24
C HIS A 39 12.57 4.77 -0.85
N ALA A 40 13.12 4.61 -2.05
CA ALA A 40 12.42 3.97 -3.16
C ALA A 40 12.03 2.51 -2.84
N LYS A 41 12.93 1.74 -2.22
CA LYS A 41 12.63 0.37 -1.76
C LYS A 41 11.51 0.36 -0.71
N ILE A 42 11.54 1.26 0.28
CA ILE A 42 10.51 1.31 1.32
C ILE A 42 9.16 1.72 0.73
N ALA A 43 9.12 2.71 -0.16
CA ALA A 43 7.91 3.10 -0.87
C ALA A 43 7.33 1.90 -1.65
N LEU A 44 8.17 1.19 -2.41
CA LEU A 44 7.77 0.00 -3.17
C LEU A 44 7.13 -1.08 -2.28
N LEU A 45 7.73 -1.38 -1.13
CA LEU A 45 7.20 -2.38 -0.19
C LEU A 45 5.83 -1.97 0.35
N ASN A 46 5.66 -0.69 0.70
CA ASN A 46 4.37 -0.20 1.17
C ASN A 46 3.32 -0.19 0.07
N HIS A 47 3.68 0.11 -1.18
CA HIS A 47 2.76 0.03 -2.32
C HIS A 47 2.31 -1.40 -2.56
N LEU A 48 3.25 -2.34 -2.55
CA LEU A 48 2.94 -3.76 -2.70
C LEU A 48 2.02 -4.23 -1.56
N GLY A 49 2.33 -3.86 -0.32
CA GLY A 49 1.46 -4.13 0.82
C GLY A 49 0.07 -3.53 0.65
N SER A 50 -0.03 -2.25 0.27
CA SER A 50 -1.31 -1.57 0.06
C SER A 50 -2.15 -2.29 -1.00
N VAL A 51 -1.55 -2.68 -2.12
CA VAL A 51 -2.23 -3.39 -3.20
C VAL A 51 -2.64 -4.81 -2.79
N ILE A 52 -1.76 -5.57 -2.11
CA ILE A 52 -2.09 -6.91 -1.62
C ILE A 52 -3.27 -6.85 -0.66
N PHE A 53 -3.21 -5.98 0.36
CA PHE A 53 -4.30 -5.86 1.34
C PHE A 53 -5.59 -5.32 0.74
N TYR A 54 -5.50 -4.45 -0.27
CA TYR A 54 -6.67 -4.02 -1.03
C TYR A 54 -7.35 -5.21 -1.73
N PHE A 55 -6.60 -6.01 -2.49
CA PHE A 55 -7.16 -7.19 -3.17
C PHE A 55 -7.66 -8.26 -2.19
N LEU A 56 -6.96 -8.49 -1.07
CA LEU A 56 -7.46 -9.37 -0.01
C LEU A 56 -8.77 -8.87 0.59
N GLY A 57 -8.90 -7.55 0.80
CA GLY A 57 -10.15 -6.94 1.25
C GLY A 57 -11.29 -7.15 0.24
N ILE A 58 -11.06 -6.82 -1.04
CA ILE A 58 -12.10 -6.96 -2.08
C ILE A 58 -12.50 -8.43 -2.29
N THR A 59 -11.54 -9.35 -2.29
CA THR A 59 -11.84 -10.78 -2.40
C THR A 59 -12.58 -11.29 -1.15
N GLY A 60 -12.18 -10.88 0.05
CA GLY A 60 -12.90 -11.16 1.29
C GLY A 60 -14.36 -10.69 1.23
N PHE A 61 -14.59 -9.46 0.75
CA PHE A 61 -15.93 -8.92 0.57
C PHE A 61 -16.76 -9.75 -0.40
N TYR A 62 -16.20 -10.09 -1.56
CA TYR A 62 -16.88 -10.91 -2.55
C TYR A 62 -17.27 -12.28 -1.97
N PHE A 63 -16.33 -12.97 -1.33
CA PHE A 63 -16.58 -14.27 -0.73
C PHE A 63 -17.53 -14.22 0.47
N SER A 64 -17.61 -13.09 1.20
CA SER A 64 -18.57 -12.95 2.31
C SER A 64 -20.01 -12.99 1.78
N GLN A 65 -20.27 -12.40 0.62
CA GLN A 65 -21.57 -12.47 -0.04
C GLN A 65 -21.85 -13.87 -0.58
N VAL A 66 -20.88 -14.49 -1.25
CA VAL A 66 -21.02 -15.86 -1.78
C VAL A 66 -21.37 -16.85 -0.67
N ILE A 67 -20.73 -16.77 0.49
CA ILE A 67 -21.03 -17.65 1.64
C ILE A 67 -22.45 -17.40 2.16
N LEU A 68 -22.88 -16.14 2.23
CA LEU A 68 -24.18 -15.77 2.78
C LEU A 68 -25.35 -16.36 1.95
N GLU A 69 -25.17 -16.51 0.64
CA GLU A 69 -26.17 -17.04 -0.30
C GLU A 69 -26.24 -18.58 -0.33
N LYS A 70 -25.21 -19.28 0.15
CA LYS A 70 -25.16 -20.75 0.12
C LYS A 70 -25.79 -21.33 1.39
N PRO A 71 -26.53 -22.45 1.31
CA PRO A 71 -27.20 -23.07 2.45
C PRO A 71 -26.22 -23.87 3.33
N TYR A 72 -25.15 -23.23 3.79
CA TYR A 72 -24.18 -23.83 4.69
C TYR A 72 -24.63 -23.69 6.15
N ASN A 73 -24.31 -24.68 6.98
CA ASN A 73 -24.46 -24.53 8.42
C ASN A 73 -23.63 -23.32 8.90
N HIS A 74 -24.25 -22.45 9.70
CA HIS A 74 -23.63 -21.23 10.22
C HIS A 74 -23.16 -20.22 9.15
N GLN A 75 -23.76 -20.19 7.95
CA GLN A 75 -23.37 -19.27 6.86
C GLN A 75 -23.26 -17.79 7.29
N ILE A 76 -24.17 -17.31 8.14
CA ILE A 76 -24.19 -15.92 8.65
C ILE A 76 -22.93 -15.63 9.48
N MET A 77 -22.55 -16.56 10.36
CA MET A 77 -21.37 -16.41 11.21
C MET A 77 -20.09 -16.31 10.36
N PHE A 78 -19.93 -17.23 9.39
CA PHE A 78 -18.76 -17.24 8.51
C PHE A 78 -18.70 -16.00 7.61
N SER A 79 -19.83 -15.58 7.05
CA SER A 79 -19.93 -14.34 6.27
C SER A 79 -19.49 -13.11 7.07
N ASN A 80 -19.96 -12.99 8.32
CA ASN A 80 -19.61 -11.87 9.20
C ASN A 80 -18.13 -11.87 9.61
N ILE A 81 -17.53 -13.04 9.87
CA ILE A 81 -16.09 -13.14 10.14
C ILE A 81 -15.29 -12.63 8.93
N LEU A 82 -15.66 -13.06 7.73
CA LEU A 82 -14.96 -12.67 6.51
C LEU A 82 -15.15 -11.19 6.18
N LEU A 83 -16.33 -10.62 6.48
CA LEU A 83 -16.59 -9.20 6.39
C LEU A 83 -15.75 -8.40 7.42
N GLY A 84 -15.56 -8.93 8.62
CA GLY A 84 -14.63 -8.37 9.61
C GLY A 84 -13.19 -8.35 9.10
N CYS A 85 -12.70 -9.47 8.54
CA CYS A 85 -11.37 -9.56 7.92
C CYS A 85 -11.21 -8.57 6.75
N THR A 86 -12.27 -8.37 5.97
CA THR A 86 -12.31 -7.39 4.87
C THR A 86 -12.01 -5.99 5.36
N PHE A 87 -12.72 -5.52 6.40
CA PHE A 87 -12.51 -4.18 6.95
C PHE A 87 -11.09 -3.99 7.48
N ILE A 88 -10.54 -5.01 8.14
CA ILE A 88 -9.15 -4.98 8.63
C ILE A 88 -8.17 -4.85 7.46
N CYS A 89 -8.34 -5.65 6.40
CA CYS A 89 -7.46 -5.59 5.23
C CYS A 89 -7.53 -4.23 4.53
N LEU A 90 -8.74 -3.69 4.30
CA LEU A 90 -8.91 -2.38 3.67
C LEU A 90 -8.33 -1.25 4.55
N PHE A 91 -8.48 -1.35 5.87
CA PHE A 91 -7.89 -0.40 6.80
C PHE A 91 -6.35 -0.40 6.73
N ILE A 92 -5.73 -1.59 6.66
CA ILE A 92 -4.27 -1.72 6.49
C ILE A 92 -3.85 -1.12 5.14
N ALA A 93 -4.57 -1.43 4.06
CA ALA A 93 -4.28 -0.93 2.73
C ALA A 93 -4.26 0.61 2.68
N ILE A 94 -5.28 1.25 3.27
CA ILE A 94 -5.39 2.71 3.38
C ILE A 94 -4.29 3.27 4.27
N SER A 95 -4.02 2.63 5.42
CA SER A 95 -2.98 3.09 6.35
C SER A 95 -1.60 3.10 5.69
N LEU A 96 -1.27 2.10 4.88
CA LEU A 96 -0.02 2.08 4.09
C LEU A 96 0.01 3.18 3.03
N ALA A 97 -1.10 3.44 2.34
CA ALA A 97 -1.19 4.53 1.37
C ALA A 97 -0.99 5.91 2.04
N ILE A 98 -1.62 6.14 3.19
CA ILE A 98 -1.45 7.37 3.99
C ILE A 98 -0.02 7.49 4.51
N TYR A 99 0.60 6.40 4.96
CA TYR A 99 2.00 6.41 5.37
C TYR A 99 2.91 6.90 4.25
N ASN A 100 2.71 6.41 3.01
CA ASN A 100 3.50 6.87 1.87
C ASN A 100 3.28 8.38 1.61
N LEU A 101 2.03 8.84 1.62
CA LEU A 101 1.70 10.27 1.49
C LEU A 101 2.48 11.12 2.51
N VAL A 102 2.35 10.80 3.79
CA VAL A 102 2.95 11.54 4.90
C VAL A 102 4.47 11.51 4.81
N LYS A 103 5.07 10.36 4.49
CA LYS A 103 6.53 10.25 4.35
C LYS A 103 7.07 11.06 3.19
N GLY A 104 6.38 11.09 2.05
CA GLY A 104 6.74 11.97 0.94
C GLY A 104 6.77 13.43 1.36
N PHE A 105 5.73 13.91 2.05
CA PHE A 105 5.69 15.28 2.59
C PHE A 105 6.83 15.56 3.58
N GLN A 106 7.11 14.64 4.51
CA GLN A 106 8.19 14.80 5.49
C GLN A 106 9.55 14.96 4.80
N LEU A 107 9.85 14.16 3.77
CA LEU A 107 11.11 14.23 3.03
C LEU A 107 11.23 15.51 2.20
N LEU A 108 10.11 16.00 1.66
CA LEU A 108 10.09 17.25 0.91
C LEU A 108 10.39 18.47 1.80
N LEU A 109 9.89 18.47 3.04
CA LEU A 109 10.02 19.59 3.99
C LEU A 109 11.33 19.56 4.80
N GLN A 110 12.04 18.44 4.79
CA GLN A 110 13.30 18.29 5.51
C GLN A 110 14.37 19.19 4.88
N ARG A 111 14.83 20.21 5.62
CA ARG A 111 15.87 21.15 5.17
C ARG A 111 17.24 20.48 5.11
#